data_AF-A0A9P7KRR4-F1
#
_entry.id   AF-A0A9P7KRR4-F1
#
_cell.length_a   1.000
_cell.length_b   1.000
_cell.length_c   1.000
_cell.angle_alpha   90.00
_cell.angle_beta   90.00
_cell.angle_gamma   90.00
#
_symmetry.space_group_name_H-M   'P 1'
#
loop_
_entity.id
_entity.type
_entity.pdbx_description
1 polymer ?
#
loop_
_entity_poly.entity_id
_entity_poly.type
_entity_poly.pdbx_seq_one_letter_code
_entity_poly.pdbx_strand_id
1 'polypeptide(L)'
;MAALKQCLGFESTRSLTLFSIFGGALFLFSTLQLPYIDIDRVFCAAGNPWSVPGECYWFQKPGLMRNGMLLHLSTILPAGALVCFQFVPILRQAKYAKFHRINGYVVLFLSALGTIGALIIEKRAMGARFSNRIGTWILCTLFTGASIMGLVSIKKRRFEEHRAWMLRAWFWATSIITMRVILISMAHIIGTPSRALEVSMPCSIIEYLHESFPGTIKKPYPSCAAFTSGENLQQETLVTTNWDLTDVVGITAGLRFGYAVGGWLSFVIHAIAVEIYIRSTGPKQKVKV
;
A
#
# COMPACT_ATOMS: atom_id res chain seq x y z
N MET A 1 -15.39 9.64 -26.21
CA MET A 1 -14.12 8.87 -26.12
C MET A 1 -13.10 9.20 -27.21
N ALA A 2 -13.49 9.36 -28.48
CA ALA A 2 -12.53 9.62 -29.57
C ALA A 2 -11.69 10.91 -29.39
N ALA A 3 -12.31 12.02 -29.00
CA ALA A 3 -11.62 13.29 -28.72
C ALA A 3 -10.63 13.17 -27.55
N LEU A 4 -11.01 12.50 -26.45
CA LEU A 4 -10.14 12.27 -25.29
C LEU A 4 -8.93 11.38 -25.65
N LYS A 5 -9.15 10.33 -26.44
CA LYS A 5 -8.09 9.46 -26.96
C LYS A 5 -7.05 10.26 -27.75
N GLN A 6 -7.50 11.12 -28.65
CA GLN A 6 -6.64 11.95 -29.49
C GLN A 6 -5.89 13.02 -28.68
N CYS A 7 -6.57 13.68 -27.74
CA CYS A 7 -5.97 14.68 -26.85
C CYS A 7 -4.84 14.10 -25.98
N LEU A 8 -5.05 12.89 -25.45
CA LEU A 8 -4.07 12.22 -24.60
C LEU A 8 -3.01 11.41 -25.36
N GLY A 9 -3.14 11.32 -26.69
CA GLY A 9 -2.18 10.65 -27.58
C GLY A 9 -2.22 9.12 -27.55
N PHE A 10 -3.33 8.50 -27.13
CA PHE A 10 -3.45 7.04 -27.13
C PHE A 10 -3.76 6.50 -28.54
N GLU A 11 -3.03 5.47 -28.97
CA GLU A 11 -3.20 4.85 -30.29
C GLU A 11 -4.50 4.03 -30.40
N SER A 12 -4.96 3.45 -29.29
CA SER A 12 -6.15 2.59 -29.26
C SER A 12 -7.07 2.90 -28.08
N THR A 13 -8.37 2.66 -28.26
CA THR A 13 -9.37 2.77 -27.17
C THR A 13 -9.05 1.80 -26.04
N ARG A 14 -8.56 0.60 -26.36
CA ARG A 14 -8.14 -0.40 -25.36
C ARG A 14 -7.06 0.15 -24.43
N SER A 15 -6.04 0.80 -24.97
CA SER A 15 -4.95 1.39 -24.16
C SER A 15 -5.45 2.52 -23.26
N LEU A 16 -6.37 3.36 -23.77
CA LEU A 16 -7.02 4.41 -22.99
C LEU A 16 -7.87 3.82 -21.84
N THR A 17 -8.65 2.77 -22.12
CA THR A 17 -9.47 2.10 -21.10
C THR A 17 -8.59 1.50 -20.00
N LEU A 18 -7.53 0.78 -20.38
CA LEU A 18 -6.61 0.19 -19.40
C LEU A 18 -5.91 1.27 -18.55
N PHE A 19 -5.46 2.37 -19.17
CA PHE A 19 -4.90 3.50 -18.42
C PHE A 19 -5.93 4.12 -17.48
N SER A 20 -7.18 4.28 -17.91
CA SER A 20 -8.25 4.83 -17.07
C SER A 20 -8.55 3.94 -15.86
N ILE A 21 -8.50 2.62 -16.03
CA ILE A 21 -8.69 1.66 -14.94
C ILE A 21 -7.48 1.70 -13.99
N PHE A 22 -6.28 1.41 -14.47
CA PHE A 22 -5.12 1.25 -13.59
C PHE A 22 -4.49 2.58 -13.16
N GLY A 23 -4.23 3.46 -14.12
CA GLY A 23 -3.67 4.80 -13.86
C GLY A 23 -4.68 5.71 -13.16
N GLY A 24 -5.96 5.65 -13.57
CA GLY A 24 -7.02 6.40 -12.91
C GLY A 24 -7.28 5.92 -11.47
N ALA A 25 -7.33 4.61 -11.23
CA ALA A 25 -7.48 4.08 -9.87
C ALA A 25 -6.29 4.46 -8.98
N LEU A 26 -5.05 4.40 -9.48
CA LEU A 26 -3.88 4.85 -8.73
C LEU A 26 -3.95 6.34 -8.41
N PHE A 27 -4.27 7.18 -9.41
CA PHE A 27 -4.37 8.63 -9.21
C PHE A 27 -5.44 8.97 -8.15
N LEU A 28 -6.62 8.36 -8.26
CA LEU A 28 -7.71 8.54 -7.33
C LEU A 28 -7.33 8.06 -5.92
N PHE A 29 -6.76 6.86 -5.81
CA PHE A 29 -6.30 6.33 -4.53
C PHE A 29 -5.25 7.25 -3.90
N SER A 30 -4.21 7.63 -4.63
CA SER A 30 -3.15 8.49 -4.10
C SER A 30 -3.65 9.84 -3.64
N THR A 31 -4.58 10.45 -4.37
CA THR A 31 -5.15 11.77 -4.02
C THR A 31 -6.12 11.69 -2.84
N LEU A 32 -7.01 10.69 -2.81
CA LEU A 32 -7.96 10.51 -1.69
C LEU A 32 -7.27 10.20 -0.36
N GLN A 33 -6.06 9.65 -0.38
CA GLN A 33 -5.31 9.31 0.83
C GLN A 33 -4.42 10.45 1.34
N LEU A 34 -4.27 11.56 0.59
CA LEU A 34 -3.44 12.71 1.02
C LEU A 34 -3.81 13.26 2.42
N PRO A 35 -5.11 13.32 2.83
CA PRO A 35 -5.47 13.75 4.18
C PRO A 35 -4.83 12.92 5.30
N TYR A 36 -4.43 11.66 5.05
CA TYR A 36 -3.77 10.81 6.05
C TYR A 36 -2.36 11.26 6.42
N ILE A 37 -1.77 12.21 5.68
CA ILE A 37 -0.52 12.85 6.08
C ILE A 37 -0.69 13.59 7.41
N ASP A 38 -1.89 14.12 7.69
CA ASP A 38 -2.23 14.64 9.01
C ASP A 38 -2.50 13.48 9.98
N ILE A 39 -1.45 13.11 10.72
CA ILE A 39 -1.51 11.99 11.64
C ILE A 39 -2.48 12.26 12.79
N ASP A 40 -2.52 13.47 13.33
CA ASP A 40 -3.27 13.73 14.57
C ASP A 40 -4.75 13.98 14.31
N ARG A 41 -5.10 14.63 13.19
CA ARG A 41 -6.49 15.04 12.91
C ARG A 41 -7.23 14.08 12.00
N VAL A 42 -6.53 13.22 11.26
CA VAL A 42 -7.15 12.31 10.29
C VAL A 42 -6.74 10.87 10.53
N PHE A 43 -5.46 10.52 10.39
CA PHE A 43 -5.04 9.13 10.46
C PHE A 43 -5.30 8.51 11.85
N CYS A 44 -4.93 9.24 12.90
CA CYS A 44 -5.12 8.90 14.31
C CYS A 44 -6.04 9.89 15.04
N ALA A 45 -7.07 10.37 14.33
CA ALA A 45 -8.07 11.25 14.92
C ALA A 45 -8.68 10.64 16.19
N ALA A 46 -8.73 11.42 17.28
CA ALA A 46 -9.27 10.96 18.55
C ALA A 46 -10.73 10.49 18.40
N GLY A 47 -11.02 9.28 18.87
CA GLY A 47 -12.36 8.68 18.85
C GLY A 47 -12.82 8.12 17.49
N ASN A 48 -12.30 8.62 16.36
CA ASN A 48 -12.69 8.15 15.03
C ASN A 48 -11.51 8.14 14.04
N PRO A 49 -10.47 7.32 14.29
CA PRO A 49 -9.30 7.26 13.42
C PRO A 49 -9.61 6.56 12.09
N TRP A 50 -9.01 7.03 11.00
CA TRP A 50 -9.07 6.36 9.69
C TRP A 50 -8.07 5.21 9.55
N SER A 51 -7.10 5.09 10.47
CA SER A 51 -6.19 3.95 10.54
C SER A 51 -6.91 2.68 10.95
N VAL A 52 -6.32 1.52 10.64
CA VAL A 52 -6.72 0.25 11.25
C VAL A 52 -6.58 0.39 12.78
N PRO A 53 -7.58 -0.02 13.59
CA PRO A 53 -7.49 0.17 15.03
C PRO A 53 -6.22 -0.48 15.61
N GLY A 54 -5.62 0.18 16.60
CA GLY A 54 -4.38 -0.26 17.23
C GLY A 54 -3.09 0.20 16.53
N GLU A 55 -3.14 0.68 15.28
CA GLU A 55 -1.96 1.24 14.60
C GLU A 55 -1.49 2.54 15.26
N CYS A 56 -2.43 3.35 15.74
CA CYS A 56 -2.13 4.63 16.39
C CYS A 56 -1.34 4.50 17.69
N TYR A 57 -1.34 3.33 18.35
CA TYR A 57 -0.42 3.06 19.47
C TYR A 57 1.04 3.36 19.13
N TRP A 58 1.46 3.06 17.89
CA TRP A 58 2.82 3.27 17.39
C TRP A 58 3.02 4.61 16.70
N PHE A 59 2.02 5.08 15.95
CA PHE A 59 2.19 6.23 15.04
C PHE A 59 1.77 7.57 15.64
N GLN A 60 0.95 7.59 16.69
CA GLN A 60 0.53 8.85 17.32
C GLN A 60 1.66 9.46 18.16
N LYS A 61 2.51 8.64 18.78
CA LYS A 61 3.57 9.09 19.70
C LYS A 61 4.76 9.68 18.92
N PRO A 62 5.41 10.76 19.42
CA PRO A 62 6.66 11.24 18.85
C PRO A 62 7.71 10.13 18.80
N GLY A 63 8.46 10.04 17.68
CA GLY A 63 9.53 9.07 17.54
C GLY A 63 9.69 8.56 16.11
N LEU A 64 10.56 7.55 15.96
CA LEU A 64 10.95 7.01 14.67
C LEU A 64 9.77 6.46 13.84
N MET A 65 8.81 5.78 14.49
CA MET A 65 7.66 5.20 13.80
C MET A 65 6.75 6.27 13.19
N ARG A 66 6.43 7.31 13.96
CA ARG A 66 5.66 8.47 13.47
C ARG A 66 6.37 9.17 12.33
N ASN A 67 7.67 9.44 12.47
CA ASN A 67 8.46 10.11 11.44
C ASN A 67 8.57 9.26 10.17
N GLY A 68 8.74 7.94 10.32
CA GLY A 68 8.73 7.00 9.19
C GLY A 68 7.38 6.99 8.46
N MET A 69 6.27 7.03 9.19
CA MET A 69 4.93 7.07 8.61
C MET A 69 4.67 8.39 7.87
N LEU A 70 5.04 9.53 8.47
CA LEU A 70 4.99 10.84 7.82
C LEU A 70 5.84 10.87 6.55
N LEU A 71 7.09 10.39 6.62
CA LEU A 71 7.97 10.30 5.46
C LEU A 71 7.36 9.42 4.36
N HIS A 72 6.81 8.26 4.73
CA HIS A 72 6.19 7.35 3.79
C HIS A 72 5.01 8.02 3.07
N LEU A 73 4.02 8.52 3.82
CA LEU A 73 2.80 9.10 3.25
C LEU A 73 3.06 10.38 2.45
N SER A 74 3.87 11.29 2.99
CA SER A 74 4.17 12.58 2.35
C SER A 74 4.95 12.45 1.05
N THR A 75 5.57 11.29 0.79
CA THR A 75 6.37 11.07 -0.43
C THR A 75 5.72 10.07 -1.38
N ILE A 76 5.20 8.95 -0.90
CA ILE A 76 4.63 7.91 -1.77
C ILE A 76 3.28 8.32 -2.37
N LEU A 77 2.45 9.08 -1.63
CA LEU A 77 1.14 9.51 -2.13
C LEU A 77 1.29 10.54 -3.26
N PRO A 78 2.09 11.62 -3.13
CA PRO A 78 2.36 12.48 -4.26
C PRO A 78 3.05 11.76 -5.42
N ALA A 79 4.00 10.85 -5.15
CA ALA A 79 4.64 10.06 -6.20
C ALA A 79 3.62 9.23 -7.00
N GLY A 80 2.68 8.56 -6.31
CA GLY A 80 1.62 7.78 -6.94
C GLY A 80 0.62 8.61 -7.75
N ALA A 81 0.33 9.85 -7.34
CA ALA A 81 -0.45 10.75 -8.18
C ALA A 81 0.35 11.24 -9.41
N LEU A 82 1.61 11.63 -9.20
CA LEU A 82 2.46 12.21 -10.24
C LEU A 82 2.90 11.20 -11.31
N VAL A 83 3.08 9.93 -10.94
CA VAL A 83 3.48 8.89 -11.90
C VAL A 83 2.40 8.64 -12.95
N CYS A 84 1.12 8.88 -12.66
CA CYS A 84 0.06 8.67 -13.64
C CYS A 84 0.29 9.51 -14.90
N PHE A 85 0.88 10.71 -14.76
CA PHE A 85 1.29 11.56 -15.89
C PHE A 85 2.46 10.99 -16.69
N GLN A 86 3.31 10.14 -16.11
CA GLN A 86 4.43 9.49 -16.82
C GLN A 86 3.92 8.52 -17.90
N PHE A 87 2.74 7.93 -17.70
CA PHE A 87 2.17 6.94 -18.60
C PHE A 87 1.21 7.54 -19.64
N VAL A 88 0.95 8.85 -19.61
CA VAL A 88 0.15 9.54 -20.63
C VAL A 88 0.99 9.75 -21.90
N PRO A 89 0.59 9.22 -23.08
CA PRO A 89 1.39 9.29 -24.30
C PRO A 89 1.74 10.71 -24.77
N ILE A 90 0.81 11.66 -24.73
CA ILE A 90 1.05 13.04 -25.19
C ILE A 90 2.22 13.69 -24.45
N LEU A 91 2.39 13.38 -23.17
CA LEU A 91 3.43 13.96 -22.32
C LEU A 91 4.84 13.47 -22.66
N ARG A 92 4.96 12.40 -23.46
CA ARG A 92 6.25 11.86 -23.93
C ARG A 92 6.71 12.49 -25.26
N GLN A 93 5.88 13.29 -25.91
CA GLN A 93 6.24 13.96 -27.16
C GLN A 93 7.26 15.08 -26.93
N ALA A 94 8.02 15.45 -27.97
CA ALA A 94 9.11 16.42 -27.89
C ALA A 94 8.72 17.74 -27.17
N LYS A 95 7.49 18.23 -27.42
CA LYS A 95 6.93 19.45 -26.79
C LYS A 95 6.86 19.36 -25.26
N TYR A 96 6.54 18.18 -24.71
CA TYR A 96 6.34 17.96 -23.27
C TYR A 96 7.45 17.13 -22.61
N ALA A 97 8.46 16.73 -23.39
CA ALA A 97 9.55 15.87 -22.91
C ALA A 97 10.29 16.43 -21.70
N LYS A 98 10.45 17.76 -21.60
CA LYS A 98 11.07 18.41 -20.42
C LYS A 98 10.25 18.17 -19.16
N PHE A 99 8.92 18.33 -19.24
CA PHE A 99 8.01 18.04 -18.12
C PHE A 99 8.09 16.57 -17.72
N HIS A 100 8.00 15.64 -18.68
CA HIS A 100 8.06 14.20 -18.40
C HIS A 100 9.35 13.83 -17.65
N ARG A 101 10.51 14.36 -18.07
CA ARG A 101 11.80 14.11 -17.41
C ARG A 101 11.85 14.66 -16.00
N ILE A 102 11.48 15.93 -15.80
CA ILE A 102 11.50 16.56 -14.45
C ILE A 102 10.55 15.81 -13.52
N ASN A 103 9.32 15.58 -13.96
CA ASN A 103 8.33 14.82 -13.19
C ASN A 103 8.83 13.39 -12.89
N GLY A 104 9.50 12.74 -13.83
CA GLY A 104 10.07 11.41 -13.63
C GLY A 104 11.13 11.36 -12.54
N TYR A 105 12.04 12.35 -12.49
CA TYR A 105 13.03 12.45 -11.42
C TYR A 105 12.40 12.77 -10.06
N VAL A 106 11.41 13.65 -10.02
CA VAL A 106 10.64 13.95 -8.79
C VAL A 106 9.96 12.68 -8.27
N VAL A 107 9.26 11.95 -9.14
CA VAL A 107 8.62 10.68 -8.80
C VAL A 107 9.62 9.68 -8.25
N LEU A 108 10.78 9.50 -8.89
CA LEU A 108 11.81 8.55 -8.43
C LEU A 108 12.41 8.95 -7.08
N PHE A 109 12.66 10.24 -6.86
CA PHE A 109 13.17 10.75 -5.59
C PHE A 109 12.18 10.52 -4.45
N LEU A 110 10.92 10.90 -4.65
CA LEU A 110 9.84 10.68 -3.69
C LEU A 110 9.62 9.19 -3.42
N SER A 111 9.66 8.35 -4.46
CA SER A 111 9.57 6.89 -4.34
C SER A 111 10.69 6.30 -3.48
N ALA A 112 11.92 6.81 -3.59
CA ALA A 112 13.05 6.36 -2.78
C ALA A 112 12.84 6.72 -1.29
N LEU A 113 12.45 7.96 -1.00
CA LEU A 113 12.12 8.38 0.37
C LEU A 113 10.92 7.60 0.94
N GLY A 114 9.90 7.36 0.12
CA GLY A 114 8.72 6.59 0.51
C GLY A 114 9.08 5.15 0.84
N THR A 115 10.00 4.55 0.09
CA THR A 115 10.53 3.20 0.36
C THR A 115 11.29 3.18 1.68
N ILE A 116 12.12 4.19 1.98
CA ILE A 116 12.79 4.31 3.27
C ILE A 116 11.77 4.41 4.41
N GLY A 117 10.74 5.25 4.26
CA GLY A 117 9.65 5.36 5.22
C GLY A 117 8.95 4.02 5.46
N ALA A 118 8.66 3.26 4.40
CA ALA A 118 8.05 1.93 4.48
C ALA A 118 8.92 0.94 5.28
N LEU A 119 10.24 0.93 5.03
CA LEU A 119 11.20 0.07 5.74
C LEU A 119 11.38 0.47 7.21
N ILE A 120 11.13 1.73 7.57
CA ILE A 120 11.14 2.18 8.97
C ILE A 120 9.92 1.62 9.71
N ILE A 121 8.73 1.74 9.12
CA ILE A 121 7.46 1.42 9.81
C ILE A 121 7.10 -0.08 9.78
N GLU A 122 7.72 -0.87 8.89
CA GLU A 122 7.43 -2.31 8.70
C GLU A 122 7.45 -3.12 10.01
N LYS A 123 8.31 -2.73 10.96
CA LYS A 123 8.48 -3.41 12.24
C LYS A 123 7.28 -3.31 13.18
N ARG A 124 6.31 -2.44 12.88
CA ARG A 124 5.13 -2.18 13.72
C ARG A 124 3.83 -2.18 12.94
N ALA A 125 3.87 -1.72 11.68
CA ALA A 125 2.70 -1.61 10.82
C ALA A 125 1.95 -2.95 10.71
N MET A 126 0.63 -2.90 10.84
CA MET A 126 -0.29 -4.02 10.67
C MET A 126 0.08 -5.24 11.54
N GLY A 127 0.52 -4.98 12.77
CA GLY A 127 0.89 -5.99 13.75
C GLY A 127 2.25 -6.66 13.52
N ALA A 128 3.06 -6.17 12.57
CA ALA A 128 4.46 -6.58 12.38
C ALA A 128 4.72 -8.09 12.21
N ARG A 129 3.70 -8.85 11.77
CA ARG A 129 3.84 -10.28 11.50
C ARG A 129 4.99 -10.51 10.55
N PHE A 130 5.82 -11.52 10.82
CA PHE A 130 7.01 -11.79 10.01
C PHE A 130 6.71 -11.92 8.51
N SER A 131 5.57 -12.51 8.15
CA SER A 131 5.05 -12.57 6.78
C SER A 131 4.85 -11.19 6.14
N ASN A 132 4.30 -10.21 6.87
CA ASN A 132 4.11 -8.84 6.38
C ASN A 132 5.46 -8.16 6.13
N ARG A 133 6.42 -8.37 7.05
CA ARG A 133 7.77 -7.80 6.95
C ARG A 133 8.50 -8.31 5.71
N ILE A 134 8.45 -9.62 5.47
CA ILE A 134 8.98 -10.24 4.24
C ILE A 134 8.31 -9.64 3.01
N GLY A 135 6.98 -9.53 3.01
CA GLY A 135 6.24 -8.92 1.91
C GLY A 135 6.70 -7.49 1.61
N THR A 136 6.88 -6.67 2.65
CA THR A 136 7.41 -5.31 2.51
C THR A 136 8.84 -5.31 1.96
N TRP A 137 9.73 -6.18 2.45
CA TRP A 137 11.11 -6.25 1.96
C TRP A 137 11.19 -6.67 0.50
N ILE A 138 10.41 -7.67 0.09
CA ILE A 138 10.33 -8.11 -1.30
C ILE A 138 9.81 -6.98 -2.18
N LEU A 139 8.70 -6.35 -1.79
CA LEU A 139 8.11 -5.26 -2.56
C LEU A 139 9.08 -4.07 -2.69
N CYS A 140 9.72 -3.66 -1.60
CA CYS A 140 10.71 -2.57 -1.60
C CYS A 140 11.92 -2.90 -2.49
N THR A 141 12.43 -4.14 -2.42
CA THR A 141 13.57 -4.61 -3.22
C THR A 141 13.22 -4.60 -4.70
N LEU A 142 12.08 -5.18 -5.07
CA LEU A 142 11.63 -5.24 -6.46
C LEU A 142 11.30 -3.85 -7.01
N PHE A 143 10.57 -3.03 -6.25
CA PHE A 143 10.23 -1.67 -6.63
C PHE A 143 11.48 -0.81 -6.87
N THR A 144 12.45 -0.87 -5.94
CA THR A 144 13.72 -0.15 -6.05
C THR A 144 14.56 -0.68 -7.21
N GLY A 145 14.67 -2.01 -7.33
CA GLY A 145 15.40 -2.65 -8.41
C GLY A 145 14.85 -2.29 -9.79
N ALA A 146 13.53 -2.34 -9.98
CA ALA A 146 12.88 -1.91 -11.22
C ALA A 146 13.05 -0.41 -11.47
N SER A 147 13.00 0.42 -10.43
CA SER A 147 13.27 1.86 -10.54
C SER A 147 14.69 2.16 -11.04
N ILE A 148 15.69 1.46 -10.47
CA ILE A 148 17.10 1.55 -10.88
C ILE A 148 17.28 1.05 -12.31
N MET A 149 16.71 -0.11 -12.64
CA MET A 149 16.80 -0.66 -13.99
C MET A 149 16.16 0.26 -15.04
N GLY A 150 15.03 0.89 -14.71
CA GLY A 150 14.44 1.91 -15.57
C GLY A 150 15.33 3.13 -15.77
N LEU A 151 16.03 3.59 -14.72
CA LEU A 151 17.03 4.66 -14.80
C LEU A 151 18.25 4.25 -15.65
N VAL A 152 18.73 3.02 -15.52
CA VAL A 152 19.84 2.50 -16.32
C VAL A 152 19.44 2.38 -17.80
N SER A 153 18.27 1.82 -18.09
CA SER A 153 17.76 1.68 -19.46
C SER A 153 17.57 3.02 -20.15
N ILE A 154 17.05 4.05 -19.46
CA ILE A 154 16.89 5.39 -20.07
C ILE A 154 18.24 6.07 -20.32
N LYS A 155 19.22 5.91 -19.42
CA LYS A 155 20.60 6.41 -19.64
C LYS A 155 21.26 5.72 -20.83
N LYS A 156 20.98 4.43 -21.05
CA LYS A 156 21.43 3.67 -22.22
C LYS A 156 20.57 3.90 -23.48
N ARG A 157 19.61 4.82 -23.45
CA ARG A 157 18.66 5.12 -24.55
C ARG A 157 17.81 3.92 -24.99
N ARG A 158 17.56 2.96 -24.10
CA ARG A 158 16.70 1.79 -24.33
C ARG A 158 15.28 2.08 -23.83
N PHE A 159 14.53 2.83 -24.63
CA PHE A 159 13.22 3.38 -24.22
C PHE A 159 12.17 2.30 -23.91
N GLU A 160 12.13 1.21 -24.68
CA GLU A 160 11.19 0.11 -24.43
C GLU A 160 11.50 -0.64 -23.12
N GLU A 161 12.77 -0.88 -22.83
CA GLU A 161 13.18 -1.46 -21.54
C GLU A 161 12.85 -0.53 -20.37
N HIS A 162 13.15 0.77 -20.52
CA HIS A 162 12.78 1.77 -19.51
C HIS A 162 11.29 1.74 -19.20
N ARG A 163 10.45 1.76 -20.25
CA ARG A 163 8.99 1.67 -20.13
C ARG A 163 8.57 0.41 -19.38
N ALA A 164 9.11 -0.74 -19.75
CA ALA A 164 8.76 -2.02 -19.13
C ALA A 164 9.14 -2.06 -17.64
N TRP A 165 10.32 -1.54 -17.27
CA TRP A 165 10.75 -1.45 -15.88
C TRP A 165 9.90 -0.48 -15.05
N MET A 166 9.51 0.67 -15.61
CA MET A 166 8.63 1.61 -14.91
C MET A 166 7.22 1.05 -14.70
N LEU A 167 6.70 0.30 -15.68
CA LEU A 167 5.42 -0.41 -15.51
C LEU A 167 5.51 -1.46 -14.40
N ARG A 168 6.56 -2.27 -14.35
CA ARG A 168 6.78 -3.25 -13.27
C ARG A 168 6.77 -2.61 -11.90
N ALA A 169 7.60 -1.58 -11.69
CA ALA A 169 7.67 -0.87 -10.42
C ALA A 169 6.27 -0.43 -9.95
N TRP A 170 5.54 0.29 -10.81
CA TRP A 170 4.29 0.89 -10.39
C TRP A 170 3.10 -0.06 -10.32
N PHE A 171 3.07 -1.13 -11.12
CA PHE A 171 2.08 -2.20 -10.94
C PHE A 171 2.30 -2.97 -9.64
N TRP A 172 3.54 -3.24 -9.26
CA TRP A 172 3.82 -3.87 -7.97
C TRP A 172 3.41 -2.94 -6.83
N ALA A 173 3.70 -1.64 -6.91
CA ALA A 173 3.28 -0.67 -5.90
C ALA A 173 1.75 -0.53 -5.79
N THR A 174 1.01 -0.60 -6.91
CA THR A 174 -0.46 -0.51 -6.91
C THR A 174 -1.16 -1.72 -6.29
N SER A 175 -0.43 -2.82 -6.04
CA SER A 175 -0.99 -3.99 -5.34
C SER A 175 -1.64 -3.63 -4.01
N ILE A 176 -1.21 -2.54 -3.36
CA ILE A 176 -1.80 -2.01 -2.13
C ILE A 176 -3.31 -1.69 -2.25
N ILE A 177 -3.77 -1.31 -3.45
CA ILE A 177 -5.19 -0.98 -3.69
C ILE A 177 -6.01 -2.26 -3.63
N THR A 178 -5.60 -3.29 -4.37
CA THR A 178 -6.26 -4.60 -4.36
C THR A 178 -6.09 -5.31 -3.02
N MET A 179 -4.94 -5.15 -2.36
CA MET A 179 -4.71 -5.67 -1.01
C MET A 179 -5.78 -5.17 -0.05
N ARG A 180 -6.14 -3.88 -0.07
CA ARG A 180 -7.16 -3.32 0.82
C ARG A 180 -8.55 -3.92 0.59
N VAL A 181 -8.90 -4.22 -0.66
CA VAL A 181 -10.16 -4.91 -0.97
C VAL A 181 -10.14 -6.32 -0.37
N ILE A 182 -9.06 -7.07 -0.59
CA ILE A 182 -8.91 -8.44 -0.05
C ILE A 182 -8.87 -8.42 1.49
N LEU A 183 -8.22 -7.42 2.08
CA LEU A 183 -8.12 -7.24 3.54
C LEU A 183 -9.50 -7.18 4.17
N ILE A 184 -10.38 -6.30 3.68
CA ILE A 184 -11.73 -6.10 4.24
C ILE A 184 -12.57 -7.36 4.03
N SER A 185 -12.52 -7.94 2.82
CA SER A 185 -13.24 -9.16 2.49
C SER A 185 -12.82 -10.34 3.37
N MET A 186 -11.51 -10.51 3.57
CA MET A 186 -10.98 -11.60 4.38
C MET A 186 -11.34 -11.41 5.85
N ALA A 187 -11.25 -10.19 6.37
CA ALA A 187 -11.64 -9.87 7.74
C ALA A 187 -13.13 -10.13 8.00
N HIS A 188 -14.02 -9.83 7.04
CA HIS A 188 -15.43 -10.24 7.11
C HIS A 188 -15.59 -11.76 7.16
N ILE A 189 -14.90 -12.50 6.27
CA ILE A 189 -15.04 -13.95 6.16
C ILE A 189 -14.62 -14.64 7.47
N ILE A 190 -13.44 -14.31 7.99
CA ILE A 190 -12.90 -14.89 9.23
C ILE A 190 -13.48 -14.25 10.50
N GLY A 191 -14.24 -13.17 10.37
CA GLY A 191 -14.96 -12.59 11.50
C GLY A 191 -16.30 -13.29 11.78
N THR A 192 -16.69 -14.27 10.95
CA THR A 192 -17.87 -15.11 11.22
C THR A 192 -17.55 -16.22 12.23
N PRO A 193 -18.45 -16.55 13.17
CA PRO A 193 -18.18 -17.54 14.22
C PRO A 193 -17.71 -18.91 13.70
N SER A 194 -18.22 -19.36 12.55
CA SER A 194 -17.86 -20.66 11.96
C SER A 194 -16.49 -20.69 11.27
N ARG A 195 -15.85 -19.53 11.07
CA ARG A 195 -14.56 -19.39 10.39
C ARG A 195 -13.56 -18.55 11.19
N ALA A 196 -13.87 -18.32 12.46
CA ALA A 196 -13.05 -17.54 13.35
C ALA A 196 -11.66 -18.17 13.49
N LEU A 197 -10.64 -17.32 13.48
CA LEU A 197 -9.25 -17.70 13.66
C LEU A 197 -8.71 -17.04 14.91
N GLU A 198 -7.70 -17.65 15.51
CA GLU A 198 -6.95 -17.04 16.61
C GLU A 198 -5.66 -16.41 16.09
N VAL A 199 -5.40 -15.18 16.53
CA VAL A 199 -4.22 -14.42 16.13
C VAL A 199 -3.49 -13.86 17.35
N SER A 200 -2.16 -13.99 17.39
CA SER A 200 -1.37 -13.35 18.43
C SER A 200 -1.47 -11.81 18.34
N MET A 201 -1.66 -11.17 19.48
CA MET A 201 -1.68 -9.72 19.63
C MET A 201 -1.00 -9.31 20.95
N PRO A 202 -0.17 -8.25 20.95
CA PRO A 202 0.40 -7.71 22.19
C PRO A 202 -0.67 -7.18 23.14
N CYS A 203 -0.55 -7.49 24.43
CA CYS A 203 -1.48 -7.05 25.47
C CYS A 203 -1.53 -5.51 25.59
N SER A 204 -0.43 -4.82 25.33
CA SER A 204 -0.37 -3.35 25.26
C SER A 204 -1.25 -2.74 24.17
N ILE A 205 -1.46 -3.44 23.05
CA ILE A 205 -2.38 -2.99 21.99
C ILE A 205 -3.83 -3.20 22.43
N ILE A 206 -4.13 -4.31 23.12
CA ILE A 206 -5.48 -4.59 23.63
C ILE A 206 -5.89 -3.55 24.66
N GLU A 207 -5.01 -3.23 25.62
CA GLU A 207 -5.24 -2.18 26.61
C GLU A 207 -5.48 -0.82 25.92
N TYR A 208 -4.60 -0.44 24.99
CA TYR A 208 -4.76 0.77 24.20
C TYR A 208 -6.10 0.84 23.45
N LEU A 209 -6.57 -0.27 22.87
CA LEU A 209 -7.86 -0.35 22.20
C LEU A 209 -9.02 -0.16 23.17
N HIS A 210 -8.99 -0.80 24.34
CA HIS A 210 -10.03 -0.64 25.36
C HIS A 210 -10.10 0.79 25.92
N GLU A 211 -8.97 1.50 26.01
CA GLU A 211 -8.89 2.90 26.43
C GLU A 211 -9.38 3.84 25.33
N SER A 212 -8.96 3.61 24.09
CA SER A 212 -9.26 4.49 22.95
C SER A 212 -10.72 4.39 22.49
N PHE A 213 -11.38 3.27 22.77
CA PHE A 213 -12.76 3.00 22.34
C PHE A 213 -13.65 2.58 23.54
N PRO A 214 -13.95 3.50 24.48
CA PRO A 214 -14.63 3.17 25.73
C PRO A 214 -16.08 2.66 25.54
N GLY A 215 -16.73 2.99 24.42
CA GLY A 215 -18.09 2.53 24.08
C GLY A 215 -18.18 1.14 23.44
N THR A 216 -17.08 0.37 23.45
CA THR A 216 -16.98 -0.94 22.81
C THR A 216 -16.84 -2.05 23.85
N ILE A 217 -17.10 -3.29 23.45
CA ILE A 217 -17.03 -4.46 24.33
C ILE A 217 -15.58 -4.63 24.81
N LYS A 218 -15.40 -4.65 26.13
CA LYS A 218 -14.11 -4.94 26.77
C LYS A 218 -14.05 -6.40 27.17
N LYS A 219 -13.63 -7.26 26.24
CA LYS A 219 -13.45 -8.69 26.53
C LYS A 219 -12.27 -8.87 27.50
N PRO A 220 -12.41 -9.68 28.56
CA PRO A 220 -11.30 -9.99 29.43
C PRO A 220 -10.30 -10.91 28.70
N TYR A 221 -9.02 -10.63 28.82
CA TYR A 221 -7.92 -11.47 28.35
C TYR A 221 -7.08 -11.89 29.55
N PRO A 222 -7.44 -12.97 30.28
CA PRO A 222 -6.72 -13.39 31.50
C PRO A 222 -5.24 -13.67 31.27
N SER A 223 -4.88 -14.11 30.07
CA SER A 223 -3.50 -14.28 29.62
C SER A 223 -2.70 -12.97 29.51
N CYS A 224 -3.30 -11.80 29.75
CA CYS A 224 -2.59 -10.52 29.85
C CYS A 224 -2.29 -10.11 31.30
N ALA A 225 -2.54 -11.00 32.28
CA ALA A 225 -2.34 -10.69 33.70
C ALA A 225 -0.89 -10.26 34.03
N ALA A 226 0.12 -10.89 33.41
CA ALA A 226 1.53 -10.54 33.66
C ALA A 226 1.91 -9.19 33.03
N PHE A 227 1.24 -8.77 31.96
CA PHE A 227 1.35 -7.41 31.43
C PHE A 227 0.74 -6.39 32.39
N THR A 228 -0.48 -6.63 32.89
CA THR A 228 -1.17 -5.73 33.82
C THR A 228 -0.45 -5.63 35.17
N SER A 229 0.18 -6.71 35.65
CA SER A 229 0.99 -6.69 36.87
C SER A 229 2.36 -6.01 36.69
N GLY A 230 2.77 -5.72 35.45
CA GLY A 230 4.10 -5.18 35.12
C GLY A 230 5.21 -6.22 35.08
N GLU A 231 4.92 -7.50 35.33
CA GLU A 231 5.89 -8.61 35.29
C GLU A 231 6.44 -8.85 33.87
N ASN A 232 5.59 -8.74 32.84
CA ASN A 232 5.98 -8.92 31.45
C ASN A 232 5.29 -7.90 30.51
N LEU A 233 5.98 -6.78 30.27
CA LEU A 233 5.50 -5.71 29.38
C LEU A 233 5.45 -6.11 27.89
N GLN A 234 6.02 -7.25 27.50
CA GLN A 234 6.03 -7.78 26.13
C GLN A 234 5.07 -8.95 25.94
N GLN A 235 4.16 -9.20 26.90
CA GLN A 235 3.21 -10.30 26.80
C GLN A 235 2.30 -10.16 25.58
N GLU A 236 2.08 -11.28 24.90
CA GLU A 236 1.10 -11.43 23.83
C GLU A 236 0.01 -12.42 24.25
N THR A 237 -1.15 -12.31 23.62
CA THR A 237 -2.28 -13.25 23.77
C THR A 237 -2.91 -13.58 22.44
N LEU A 238 -3.63 -14.70 22.40
CA LEU A 238 -4.46 -15.11 21.28
C LEU A 238 -5.79 -14.34 21.32
N VAL A 239 -6.09 -13.66 20.22
CA VAL A 239 -7.33 -12.95 19.98
C VAL A 239 -8.11 -13.67 18.89
N THR A 240 -9.36 -14.03 19.17
CA THR A 240 -10.27 -14.55 18.15
C THR A 240 -10.72 -13.43 17.21
N THR A 241 -10.64 -13.65 15.91
CA THR A 241 -11.14 -12.72 14.90
C THR A 241 -12.66 -12.61 14.97
N ASN A 242 -13.17 -11.38 14.82
CA ASN A 242 -14.61 -11.11 14.87
C ASN A 242 -14.95 -9.95 13.92
N TRP A 243 -16.13 -10.00 13.30
CA TRP A 243 -16.68 -8.89 12.51
C TRP A 243 -17.92 -8.29 13.21
N ASP A 244 -17.75 -7.98 14.49
CA ASP A 244 -18.70 -7.22 15.29
C ASP A 244 -18.11 -5.83 15.53
N LEU A 245 -18.80 -4.77 15.07
CA LEU A 245 -18.34 -3.38 15.18
C LEU A 245 -18.16 -2.92 16.64
N THR A 246 -18.73 -3.65 17.60
CA THR A 246 -18.55 -3.43 19.03
C THR A 246 -17.35 -4.19 19.62
N ASP A 247 -16.73 -5.12 18.88
CA ASP A 247 -15.53 -5.85 19.28
C ASP A 247 -14.31 -5.37 18.47
N VAL A 248 -13.78 -4.21 18.85
CA VAL A 248 -12.66 -3.57 18.15
C VAL A 248 -11.40 -4.44 18.14
N VAL A 249 -11.17 -5.20 19.22
CA VAL A 249 -10.02 -6.10 19.33
C VAL A 249 -10.13 -7.23 18.31
N GLY A 250 -11.30 -7.87 18.21
CA GLY A 250 -11.60 -8.91 17.22
C GLY A 250 -11.55 -8.41 15.77
N ILE A 251 -12.04 -7.20 15.49
CA ILE A 251 -11.92 -6.56 14.16
C ILE A 251 -10.46 -6.30 13.82
N THR A 252 -9.69 -5.75 14.76
CA THR A 252 -8.26 -5.46 14.57
C THR A 252 -7.49 -6.73 14.20
N ALA A 253 -7.77 -7.82 14.91
CA ALA A 253 -7.27 -9.15 14.61
C ALA A 253 -7.61 -9.58 13.17
N GLY A 254 -8.88 -9.44 12.76
CA GLY A 254 -9.34 -9.78 11.42
C GLY A 254 -8.67 -8.97 10.31
N LEU A 255 -8.59 -7.64 10.47
CA LEU A 255 -7.96 -6.74 9.50
C LEU A 255 -6.46 -7.01 9.35
N ARG A 256 -5.74 -7.27 10.45
CA ARG A 256 -4.30 -7.62 10.40
C ARG A 256 -4.05 -8.96 9.73
N PHE A 257 -4.93 -9.94 9.93
CA PHE A 257 -4.87 -11.20 9.19
C PHE A 257 -5.17 -10.99 7.70
N GLY A 258 -6.23 -10.26 7.38
CA GLY A 258 -6.61 -9.92 6.01
C GLY A 258 -5.50 -9.18 5.26
N TYR A 259 -4.76 -8.29 5.94
CA TYR A 259 -3.61 -7.60 5.35
C TYR A 259 -2.53 -8.57 4.87
N ALA A 260 -2.20 -9.58 5.68
CA ALA A 260 -1.18 -10.57 5.31
C ALA A 260 -1.57 -11.36 4.06
N VAL A 261 -2.79 -11.90 4.03
CA VAL A 261 -3.32 -12.65 2.88
C VAL A 261 -3.47 -11.75 1.65
N GLY A 262 -4.05 -10.57 1.83
CA GLY A 262 -4.25 -9.60 0.78
C GLY A 262 -2.95 -9.12 0.17
N GLY A 263 -1.89 -8.92 0.97
CA GLY A 263 -0.58 -8.50 0.49
C GLY A 263 0.00 -9.50 -0.50
N TRP A 264 0.06 -10.78 -0.14
CA TRP A 264 0.59 -11.82 -1.01
C TRP A 264 -0.24 -12.05 -2.27
N LEU A 265 -1.56 -12.20 -2.13
CA LEU A 265 -2.43 -12.45 -3.28
C LEU A 265 -2.44 -11.27 -4.25
N SER A 266 -2.56 -10.04 -3.73
CA SER A 266 -2.54 -8.85 -4.59
C SER A 266 -1.21 -8.71 -5.31
N PHE A 267 -0.08 -8.96 -4.63
CA PHE A 267 1.24 -8.89 -5.26
C PHE A 267 1.38 -9.89 -6.41
N VAL A 268 0.98 -11.15 -6.22
CA VAL A 268 1.01 -12.17 -7.28
C VAL A 268 0.14 -11.77 -8.47
N ILE A 269 -1.09 -11.31 -8.22
CA ILE A 269 -2.00 -10.83 -9.27
C ILE A 269 -1.34 -9.72 -10.09
N HIS A 270 -0.71 -8.75 -9.43
CA HIS A 270 -0.08 -7.61 -10.11
C HIS A 270 1.21 -7.99 -10.83
N ALA A 271 1.99 -8.91 -10.27
CA ALA A 271 3.21 -9.43 -10.89
C ALA A 271 2.90 -10.18 -12.19
N ILE A 272 1.79 -10.94 -12.25
CA ILE A 272 1.34 -11.60 -13.48
C ILE A 272 0.72 -10.58 -14.44
N ALA A 273 -0.17 -9.71 -13.94
CA ALA A 273 -0.91 -8.75 -14.75
C ALA A 273 0.02 -7.79 -15.50
N VAL A 274 1.12 -7.34 -14.88
CA VAL A 274 2.05 -6.42 -15.53
C VAL A 274 2.78 -7.05 -16.71
N GLU A 275 3.12 -8.34 -16.65
CA GLU A 275 3.76 -9.04 -17.77
C GLU A 275 2.80 -9.20 -18.94
N ILE A 276 1.53 -9.52 -18.67
CA ILE A 276 0.46 -9.55 -19.67
C ILE A 276 0.28 -8.15 -20.28
N TYR A 277 0.27 -7.11 -19.45
CA TYR A 277 0.13 -5.72 -19.89
C TYR A 277 1.30 -5.30 -20.79
N ILE A 278 2.55 -5.57 -20.39
CA ILE A 278 3.74 -5.23 -21.17
C ILE A 278 3.71 -5.94 -22.53
N ARG A 279 3.39 -7.23 -22.58
CA ARG A 279 3.30 -7.99 -23.84
C ARG A 279 2.19 -7.49 -24.76
N SER A 280 1.04 -7.13 -24.20
CA SER A 280 -0.12 -6.66 -24.99
C SER A 280 -0.01 -5.22 -25.48
N THR A 281 0.86 -4.41 -24.86
CA THR A 281 1.04 -2.98 -25.18
C THR A 281 2.43 -2.66 -25.72
N GLY A 282 3.30 -3.67 -25.88
CA GLY A 282 4.61 -3.52 -26.49
C GLY A 282 4.52 -3.44 -28.03
N PRO A 283 5.64 -3.10 -28.70
CA PRO A 283 5.71 -3.09 -30.15
C PRO A 283 5.36 -4.48 -30.70
N LYS A 284 4.49 -4.57 -31.70
CA LYS A 284 4.24 -5.84 -32.40
C LYS A 284 5.56 -6.31 -33.00
N GLN A 285 6.03 -7.50 -32.61
CA GLN A 285 7.13 -8.16 -33.33
C GLN A 285 6.69 -8.28 -34.79
N LYS A 286 7.37 -7.58 -35.70
CA LYS A 286 7.26 -7.86 -37.12
C LYS A 286 7.85 -9.25 -37.30
N VAL A 287 7.00 -10.26 -37.44
CA VAL A 287 7.41 -11.57 -37.94
C VAL A 287 8.03 -11.28 -39.30
N LYS A 288 9.36 -11.43 -39.41
CA LYS A 288 10.00 -11.52 -40.72
C LYS A 288 9.52 -12.86 -41.28
N VAL A 289 8.53 -12.80 -42.16
CA VAL A 289 8.25 -13.86 -43.12
C VAL A 289 9.35 -13.85 -44.16
#